data_AF-A0A1T5EUY4-F1
#
_entry.id   AF-A0A1T5EUY4-F1
#
_cell.length_a   1.000
_cell.length_b   1.000
_cell.length_c   1.000
_cell.angle_alpha   90.00
_cell.angle_beta   90.00
_cell.angle_gamma   90.00
#
_symmetry.space_group_name_H-M   'P 1'
#
loop_
_entity.id
_entity.type
_entity.pdbx_description
1 polymer ?
#
loop_
_entity_poly.entity_id
_entity_poly.type
_entity_poly.pdbx_seq_one_letter_code
_entity_poly.pdbx_strand_id
1 'polypeptide(L)'
;MKGNIQDFIVTNRILSIMQSILLILGFLGVLRFLYGCAGSHDNPVIGWYILFGGSFLLIFLAVIAILLVPVSIANLIISITIIRLSGKNALAIVTLVFSGTLLSLLVIPILICIFL
;
A
#
# COMPACT_ATOMS: atom_id res chain seq x y z
N MET A 1 -16.07 22.82 18.97
CA MET A 1 -16.15 21.76 17.93
C MET A 1 -15.22 21.97 16.72
N LYS A 2 -14.79 23.20 16.36
CA LYS A 2 -13.88 23.42 15.22
C LYS A 2 -12.47 22.81 15.36
N GLY A 3 -11.91 22.73 16.57
CA GLY A 3 -10.58 22.14 16.80
C GLY A 3 -10.50 20.66 16.41
N ASN A 4 -11.52 19.87 16.78
CA ASN A 4 -11.54 18.42 16.54
C ASN A 4 -11.48 18.05 15.05
N ILE A 5 -12.13 18.83 14.18
CA ILE A 5 -12.16 18.59 12.73
C ILE A 5 -10.78 18.79 12.10
N GLN A 6 -10.03 19.78 12.59
CA GLN A 6 -8.70 20.10 12.07
C GLN A 6 -7.71 18.99 12.39
N ASP A 7 -7.81 18.39 13.58
CA ASP A 7 -7.00 17.24 13.99
C ASP A 7 -7.29 15.99 13.13
N PHE A 8 -8.56 15.76 12.77
CA PHE A 8 -8.92 14.68 11.83
C PHE A 8 -8.32 14.90 10.43
N ILE A 9 -8.33 16.14 9.92
CA ILE A 9 -7.75 16.47 8.60
C ILE A 9 -6.24 16.24 8.60
N VAL A 10 -5.54 16.65 9.65
CA VAL A 10 -4.09 16.41 9.79
C VAL A 10 -3.80 14.91 9.86
N THR A 11 -4.57 14.16 10.65
CA THR A 11 -4.42 12.70 10.76
C THR A 11 -4.64 11.98 9.43
N ASN A 12 -5.69 12.35 8.70
CA ASN A 12 -5.98 11.82 7.36
C ASN A 12 -4.83 12.06 6.38
N ARG A 13 -4.21 13.25 6.46
CA ARG A 13 -3.06 13.59 5.63
C ARG A 13 -1.83 12.75 5.98
N ILE A 14 -1.55 12.57 7.28
CA ILE A 14 -0.43 11.74 7.74
C ILE A 14 -0.62 10.29 7.29
N LEU A 15 -1.82 9.72 7.47
CA LEU A 15 -2.12 8.36 7.03
C LEU A 15 -1.98 8.19 5.52
N SER A 16 -2.45 9.17 4.73
CA SER A 16 -2.26 9.15 3.28
C SER A 16 -0.78 9.18 2.89
N ILE A 17 0.05 9.97 3.58
CA ILE A 17 1.50 10.02 3.33
C ILE A 17 2.16 8.68 3.69
N MET A 18 1.80 8.08 4.82
CA MET A 18 2.31 6.76 5.23
C MET A 18 1.96 5.69 4.20
N GLN A 19 0.74 5.70 3.64
CA GLN A 19 0.34 4.79 2.56
C GLN A 19 1.20 4.97 1.32
N SER A 20 1.44 6.22 0.90
CA SER A 20 2.29 6.51 -0.27
C SER A 20 3.73 6.02 -0.05
N ILE A 21 4.29 6.21 1.15
CA ILE A 21 5.63 5.71 1.48
C ILE A 21 5.68 4.18 1.42
N LEU A 22 4.71 3.49 2.03
CA LEU A 22 4.62 2.03 2.00
C LEU A 22 4.49 1.48 0.57
N LEU A 23 3.70 2.16 -0.27
CA LEU A 23 3.55 1.80 -1.69
C LEU A 23 4.87 1.98 -2.45
N ILE A 24 5.57 3.11 -2.25
CA ILE A 24 6.87 3.38 -2.90
C ILE A 24 7.91 2.34 -2.46
N LEU A 25 7.96 1.99 -1.17
CA LEU A 25 8.87 0.95 -0.66
C LEU A 25 8.59 -0.41 -1.30
N GLY A 26 7.30 -0.78 -1.44
CA GLY A 26 6.90 -2.00 -2.13
C GLY A 26 7.35 -2.00 -3.60
N PHE A 27 7.13 -0.89 -4.30
CA PHE A 27 7.52 -0.73 -5.70
C PHE A 27 9.04 -0.79 -5.90
N LEU A 28 9.83 -0.14 -5.02
CA LEU A 28 11.30 -0.20 -5.06
C LEU A 28 11.82 -1.62 -4.81
N GLY A 29 11.17 -2.37 -3.91
CA GLY A 29 11.49 -3.78 -3.69
C GLY A 29 11.31 -4.63 -4.95
N VAL A 30 10.17 -4.46 -5.63
CA VAL A 30 9.87 -5.16 -6.89
C VAL A 30 10.84 -4.76 -8.00
N LEU A 31 11.12 -3.47 -8.19
CA LEU A 31 12.06 -2.99 -9.19
C LEU A 31 13.46 -3.55 -8.98
N ARG A 32 13.94 -3.59 -7.74
CA ARG A 32 15.26 -4.14 -7.41
C ARG A 32 15.35 -5.64 -7.73
N PHE A 33 14.27 -6.38 -7.48
CA PHE A 33 14.20 -7.79 -7.86
C PHE A 33 14.18 -7.98 -9.38
N LEU A 34 13.36 -7.21 -10.11
CA LEU A 34 13.32 -7.26 -11.58
C LEU A 34 14.68 -6.94 -12.21
N TYR A 35 15.39 -5.94 -11.68
CA TYR A 35 16.73 -5.59 -12.15
C TYR A 35 17.74 -6.71 -11.87
N GLY A 36 17.60 -7.40 -10.73
CA GLY A 36 18.37 -8.59 -10.41
C GLY A 36 18.10 -9.77 -11.35
N CYS A 37 16.85 -9.96 -11.78
CA CYS A 37 16.46 -11.02 -12.73
C CYS A 37 16.91 -10.73 -14.17
N ALA A 38 17.00 -9.46 -14.57
CA ALA A 38 17.40 -9.07 -15.92
C ALA A 38 18.92 -9.15 -16.16
N GLY A 39 19.73 -9.12 -15.10
CA GLY A 39 21.20 -9.06 -15.19
C GLY A 39 21.92 -10.40 -15.37
N SER A 40 21.21 -11.48 -15.70
CA SER A 40 21.71 -12.82 -15.39
C SER A 40 21.34 -13.91 -16.38
N HIS A 41 22.19 -14.09 -17.40
CA HIS A 41 21.99 -15.18 -18.35
C HIS A 41 22.95 -16.37 -18.20
N ASP A 42 24.08 -16.28 -17.47
CA ASP A 42 25.12 -17.33 -17.56
C ASP A 42 25.76 -17.83 -16.24
N ASN A 43 25.19 -17.56 -15.05
CA ASN A 43 25.86 -17.92 -13.79
C ASN A 43 24.95 -18.66 -12.78
N PRO A 44 25.27 -19.90 -12.34
CA PRO A 44 24.43 -20.70 -11.43
C PRO A 44 24.23 -20.06 -10.05
N VAL A 45 25.13 -19.17 -9.62
CA VAL A 45 24.97 -18.36 -8.40
C VAL A 45 23.74 -17.45 -8.49
N ILE A 46 23.34 -17.06 -9.70
CA ILE A 46 22.21 -16.15 -9.91
C ILE A 46 20.87 -16.90 -9.86
N GLY A 47 20.83 -18.19 -10.21
CA GLY A 47 19.64 -19.02 -10.00
C GLY A 47 19.23 -19.11 -8.52
N TRP A 48 20.21 -19.22 -7.63
CA TRP A 48 20.00 -19.17 -6.17
C TRP A 48 19.58 -17.77 -5.71
N TYR A 49 20.19 -16.72 -6.27
CA TYR A 49 19.81 -15.34 -5.97
C TYR A 49 18.35 -15.04 -6.37
N ILE A 50 17.86 -15.60 -7.46
CA ILE A 50 16.46 -15.43 -7.91
C ILE A 50 15.50 -16.25 -7.04
N LEU A 51 15.83 -17.49 -6.68
CA LEU A 51 15.01 -18.34 -5.82
C LEU A 51 14.89 -17.79 -4.39
N PHE A 52 16.03 -17.45 -3.77
CA PHE A 52 16.05 -16.86 -2.43
C PHE A 52 15.60 -15.40 -2.46
N GLY A 53 16.06 -14.59 -3.42
CA GLY A 53 15.63 -13.20 -3.57
C GLY A 53 14.14 -13.07 -3.85
N GLY A 54 13.55 -14.00 -4.59
CA GLY A 54 12.11 -14.05 -4.86
C GLY A 54 11.29 -14.39 -3.62
N SER A 55 11.75 -15.36 -2.81
CA SER A 55 11.09 -15.69 -1.54
C SER A 55 11.25 -14.59 -0.48
N PHE A 56 12.41 -13.93 -0.40
CA PHE A 56 12.58 -12.71 0.42
C PHE A 56 11.69 -11.55 -0.06
N LEU A 57 11.53 -11.37 -1.38
CA LEU A 57 10.62 -10.36 -1.95
C LEU A 57 9.17 -10.65 -1.57
N LEU A 58 8.73 -11.91 -1.65
CA LEU A 58 7.37 -12.30 -1.25
C LEU A 58 7.11 -12.01 0.24
N ILE A 59 8.06 -12.33 1.12
CA ILE A 59 7.96 -12.01 2.55
C ILE A 59 7.91 -10.49 2.77
N PHE A 60 8.78 -9.74 2.08
CA PHE A 60 8.82 -8.28 2.16
C PHE A 60 7.50 -7.64 1.70
N LEU A 61 6.95 -8.09 0.56
CA LEU A 61 5.67 -7.64 0.05
C LEU A 61 4.51 -8.03 0.98
N ALA A 62 4.56 -9.21 1.59
CA ALA A 62 3.56 -9.64 2.57
C ALA A 62 3.57 -8.73 3.82
N VAL A 63 4.77 -8.37 4.33
CA VAL A 63 4.90 -7.43 5.46
C VAL A 63 4.34 -6.06 5.08
N ILE A 64 4.64 -5.55 3.89
CA ILE A 64 4.08 -4.28 3.40
C ILE A 64 2.56 -4.37 3.29
N ALA A 65 2.02 -5.46 2.75
CA ALA A 65 0.58 -5.64 2.63
C ALA A 65 -0.11 -5.66 4.01
N ILE A 66 0.44 -6.40 4.98
CA ILE A 66 -0.08 -6.46 6.36
C ILE A 66 -0.06 -5.09 7.04
N LEU A 67 0.93 -4.23 6.74
CA LEU A 67 0.99 -2.85 7.24
C LEU A 67 0.07 -1.90 6.48
N LEU A 68 -0.08 -2.08 5.17
CA LEU A 68 -0.83 -1.17 4.30
C LEU A 68 -2.34 -1.33 4.48
N VAL A 69 -2.84 -2.55 4.72
CA VAL A 69 -4.27 -2.83 4.96
C VAL A 69 -4.85 -2.04 6.16
N PRO A 70 -4.32 -2.14 7.39
CA PRO A 70 -4.87 -1.43 8.54
C PRO A 70 -4.74 0.08 8.39
N VAL A 71 -3.65 0.58 7.79
CA VAL A 71 -3.50 2.02 7.49
C VAL A 71 -4.54 2.47 6.46
N SER A 72 -4.86 1.62 5.47
CA SER A 72 -5.90 1.88 4.47
C SER A 72 -7.30 1.92 5.05
N ILE A 73 -7.61 1.00 5.96
CA ILE A 73 -8.88 0.99 6.70
C ILE A 73 -9.00 2.23 7.59
N ALA A 74 -7.96 2.59 8.34
CA ALA A 74 -7.96 3.76 9.21
C ALA A 74 -8.17 5.06 8.42
N ASN A 75 -7.47 5.22 7.30
CA ASN A 75 -7.61 6.39 6.43
C ASN A 75 -9.02 6.48 5.82
N LEU A 76 -9.61 5.35 5.46
CA LEU A 76 -10.97 5.28 4.91
C LEU A 76 -12.03 5.67 5.95
N ILE A 77 -11.93 5.16 7.19
CA ILE A 77 -12.83 5.51 8.29
C ILE A 77 -12.75 7.01 8.61
N ILE A 78 -11.53 7.56 8.71
CA ILE A 78 -11.33 8.99 9.01
C ILE A 78 -11.84 9.87 7.86
N SER A 79 -11.55 9.51 6.61
CA SER A 79 -12.07 10.21 5.43
C SER A 79 -13.60 10.24 5.42
N ILE A 80 -14.28 9.11 5.68
CA ILE A 80 -15.76 9.06 5.79
C ILE A 80 -16.26 9.96 6.92
N THR A 81 -15.60 9.92 8.07
CA THR A 81 -15.98 10.70 9.25
C THR A 81 -15.85 12.21 8.99
N ILE A 82 -14.78 12.64 8.32
CA ILE A 82 -14.59 14.05 7.91
C ILE A 82 -15.67 14.46 6.91
N ILE A 83 -15.98 13.63 5.91
CA ILE A 83 -17.02 13.93 4.91
C ILE A 83 -18.39 14.09 5.59
N ARG A 84 -18.70 13.22 6.56
CA ARG A 84 -19.96 13.30 7.33
C ARG A 84 -20.04 14.54 8.22
N LEU A 85 -18.93 14.97 8.84
CA LEU A 85 -18.92 16.07 9.80
C LEU A 85 -18.69 17.46 9.17
N SER A 86 -17.97 17.54 8.06
CA SER A 86 -17.52 18.80 7.44
C SER A 86 -18.09 19.06 6.04
N GLY A 87 -18.82 18.10 5.47
CA GLY A 87 -19.32 18.19 4.09
C GLY A 87 -18.26 17.87 3.02
N LYS A 88 -18.37 18.48 1.83
CA LYS A 88 -17.51 18.21 0.65
C LYS A 88 -16.08 18.74 0.81
N ASN A 89 -15.30 18.13 1.68
CA ASN A 89 -13.84 18.32 1.71
C ASN A 89 -13.20 17.49 0.60
N ALA A 90 -12.83 18.15 -0.51
CA ALA A 90 -12.22 17.50 -1.68
C ALA A 90 -11.01 16.63 -1.32
N LEU A 91 -10.21 17.05 -0.34
CA LEU A 91 -9.02 16.33 0.10
C LEU A 91 -9.34 14.99 0.77
N ALA A 92 -10.44 14.91 1.52
CA ALA A 92 -10.93 13.67 2.14
C ALA A 92 -11.50 12.71 1.08
N ILE A 93 -12.11 13.25 0.02
CA ILE A 93 -12.64 12.44 -1.10
C ILE A 93 -11.48 11.81 -1.89
N VAL A 94 -10.43 12.59 -2.17
CA VAL A 94 -9.24 12.09 -2.89
C VAL A 94 -8.54 11.00 -2.07
N THR A 95 -8.35 11.19 -0.76
CA THR A 95 -7.75 10.16 0.11
C THR A 95 -8.65 8.93 0.24
N LEU A 96 -9.98 9.10 0.24
CA LEU A 96 -10.94 8.00 0.25
C LEU A 96 -10.80 7.13 -1.02
N VAL A 97 -10.78 7.77 -2.20
CA VAL A 97 -10.64 7.07 -3.49
C VAL A 97 -9.26 6.41 -3.59
N PHE A 98 -8.20 7.09 -3.17
CA PHE A 98 -6.85 6.54 -3.16
C PHE A 98 -6.75 5.31 -2.24
N SER A 99 -7.25 5.39 -1.01
CA SER A 99 -7.25 4.28 -0.06
C SER A 99 -8.14 3.11 -0.53
N GLY A 100 -9.31 3.43 -1.11
CA GLY A 100 -10.25 2.43 -1.64
C GLY A 100 -9.70 1.68 -2.85
N THR A 101 -9.07 2.38 -3.80
CA THR A 101 -8.44 1.76 -4.97
C THR A 101 -7.27 0.87 -4.56
N LEU A 102 -6.45 1.30 -3.61
CA LEU A 102 -5.37 0.51 -3.02
C LEU A 102 -5.87 -0.79 -2.36
N LEU A 103 -6.94 -0.70 -1.58
CA LEU A 103 -7.58 -1.87 -0.97
C LEU A 103 -8.14 -2.82 -2.03
N SER A 104 -8.81 -2.33 -3.07
CA SER A 104 -9.30 -3.19 -4.15
C SER A 104 -8.17 -3.90 -4.89
N LEU A 105 -7.05 -3.21 -5.13
CA LEU A 105 -5.86 -3.79 -5.78
C LEU A 105 -5.19 -4.87 -4.93
N LEU A 106 -5.30 -4.82 -3.61
CA LEU A 106 -4.79 -5.86 -2.70
C LEU A 106 -5.75 -7.05 -2.57
N VAL A 107 -7.06 -6.81 -2.57
CA VAL A 107 -8.07 -7.85 -2.34
C VAL A 107 -8.30 -8.71 -3.59
N ILE A 108 -8.26 -8.13 -4.79
CA ILE A 108 -8.49 -8.86 -6.04
C ILE A 108 -7.48 -10.02 -6.27
N PRO A 109 -6.16 -9.82 -6.14
CA PRO A 109 -5.19 -10.90 -6.29
C PRO A 109 -5.36 -12.01 -5.25
N ILE A 110 -5.70 -11.66 -4.00
CA ILE A 110 -5.95 -12.62 -2.92
C ILE A 110 -7.19 -13.47 -3.25
N LEU A 111 -8.28 -12.84 -3.69
CA LEU A 111 -9.47 -13.57 -4.11
C LEU A 111 -9.17 -14.50 -5.29
N ILE A 112 -8.45 -14.02 -6.30
CA ILE A 112 -8.03 -14.85 -7.44
C ILE A 112 -7.22 -16.06 -6.96
N CYS A 113 -6.27 -15.89 -6.03
CA CYS A 113 -5.49 -17.00 -5.47
C CYS A 113 -6.29 -18.00 -4.62
N ILE A 114 -7.43 -17.61 -4.05
CA ILE A 114 -8.28 -18.51 -3.24
C ILE A 114 -9.25 -19.31 -4.12
N PHE A 115 -9.66 -18.75 -5.26
CA PHE A 115 -10.66 -19.33 -6.15
C PHE A 115 -10.07 -20.06 -7.38
N LEU A 116 -8.76 -19.99 -7.61
CA LEU A 116 -8.02 -20.79 -8.61
C LEU A 116 -7.56 -22.12 -8.03
#